data_AF-A0A933DWT9-F1
#
_entry.id   AF-A0A933DWT9-F1
#
_cell.length_a   1.000
_cell.length_b   1.000
_cell.length_c   1.000
_cell.angle_alpha   90.00
_cell.angle_beta   90.00
_cell.angle_gamma   90.00
#
_symmetry.space_group_name_H-M   'P 1'
#
loop_
_entity.id
_entity.type
_entity.pdbx_description
1 polymer ?
#
loop_
_entity_poly.entity_id
_entity_poly.type
_entity_poly.pdbx_seq_one_letter_code
_entity_poly.pdbx_strand_id
1 'polypeptide(L)' 'MIYFKACPRCHGDMHLSKDQYGQYVECIQCGYEVESQALSEMKRVPDASRQEEVVKVA' A
#
# COMPACT_ATOMS: atom_id res chain seq x y z
N MET A 1 -5.77 -5.73 4.13
CA MET A 1 -4.35 -6.10 3.93
C MET A 1 -3.57 -5.63 5.15
N ILE A 2 -2.64 -6.42 5.68
CA ILE A 2 -1.82 -6.05 6.84
C ILE A 2 -0.39 -5.82 6.37
N TYR A 3 0.22 -4.72 6.82
CA TYR A 3 1.60 -4.33 6.59
C TYR A 3 2.35 -4.45 7.91
N PHE A 4 3.21 -5.47 8.01
CA PHE A 4 3.95 -5.74 9.23
C PHE A 4 5.06 -4.71 9.44
N LYS A 5 5.19 -4.21 10.67
CA LYS A 5 6.25 -3.25 11.07
C LYS A 5 6.36 -2.00 10.18
N ALA A 6 5.26 -1.60 9.54
CA ALA A 6 5.23 -0.52 8.56
C ALA A 6 4.98 0.87 9.16
N CYS A 7 4.59 0.96 10.43
CA CYS A 7 4.30 2.25 11.03
C CYS A 7 5.58 3.07 11.27
N PRO A 8 5.71 4.30 10.71
CA PRO A 8 6.89 5.13 10.90
C PRO A 8 6.97 5.76 12.30
N ARG A 9 5.89 5.71 13.10
CA ARG A 9 5.86 6.29 14.45
C ARG A 9 6.30 5.30 15.53
N CYS A 10 5.81 4.07 15.47
CA CYS A 10 6.04 3.08 16.53
C CYS A 10 6.65 1.75 16.03
N HIS A 11 6.90 1.63 14.73
CA HIS A 11 7.31 0.36 14.09
C HIS A 11 6.32 -0.79 14.35
N GLY A 12 5.05 -0.44 14.51
CA GLY A 12 3.93 -1.37 14.63
C GLY A 12 3.37 -1.80 13.28
N ASP A 13 2.37 -2.68 13.35
CA ASP A 13 1.68 -3.17 12.18
C ASP A 13 0.58 -2.19 11.75
N MET A 14 0.44 -2.03 10.44
CA MET A 14 -0.60 -1.19 9.84
C MET A 14 -1.61 -2.04 9.09
N HIS A 15 -2.87 -1.62 9.06
CA HIS A 15 -3.94 -2.30 8.34
C HIS A 15 -4.61 -1.37 7.33
N LEU A 16 -4.89 -1.91 6.15
CA LEU A 16 -5.67 -1.22 5.12
C LEU A 16 -7.15 -1.33 5.44
N SER A 17 -7.75 -0.16 5.70
CA SER A 17 -9.16 0.04 5.95
C SER A 17 -9.81 0.84 4.82
N LYS A 18 -11.15 0.85 4.80
CA LYS A 18 -11.95 1.58 3.82
C LYS A 18 -13.22 2.09 4.50
N ASP A 19 -13.53 3.36 4.28
CA ASP A 19 -14.78 3.99 4.69
C ASP A 19 -15.49 4.63 3.49
N GLN A 20 -16.47 5.49 3.78
CA GLN A 20 -17.24 6.23 2.77
C GLN A 20 -16.43 7.31 2.04
N TYR A 21 -15.29 7.74 2.59
CA TYR A 21 -14.41 8.78 2.04
C TYR A 21 -13.27 8.18 1.22
N GLY A 22 -12.88 6.94 1.46
CA GLY A 22 -11.89 6.26 0.66
C GLY A 22 -11.19 5.13 1.40
N GLN A 23 -10.01 4.78 0.90
CA GLN A 23 -9.15 3.80 1.54
C GLN A 23 -8.03 4.51 2.29
N TYR A 24 -7.73 4.03 3.49
CA TYR A 24 -6.68 4.56 4.35
C TYR A 24 -5.98 3.40 5.06
N VAL A 25 -4.76 3.65 5.52
CA VAL A 25 -3.96 2.68 6.24
C VAL A 25 -3.66 3.23 7.62
N GLU A 26 -4.03 2.48 8.64
CA GLU A 26 -3.91 2.90 10.03
C GLU A 26 -3.05 1.92 10.85
N CYS A 27 -2.28 2.43 11.80
CA CYS A 27 -1.52 1.59 12.71
C CYS A 27 -2.41 1.06 13.83
N ILE A 28 -2.49 -0.27 13.97
CA ILE A 28 -3.28 -0.94 15.00
C ILE A 28 -2.79 -0.57 16.41
N GLN A 29 -1.49 -0.26 16.56
CA GLN A 29 -0.88 -0.04 17.88
C GLN A 29 -0.93 1.41 18.35
N CYS A 30 -0.82 2.40 17.45
CA CYS A 30 -0.72 3.80 17.83
C CYS A 30 -1.72 4.73 17.12
N GLY A 31 -2.59 4.19 16.25
CA GLY A 31 -3.60 4.95 15.52
C GLY A 31 -3.03 5.95 14.51
N TYR A 32 -1.81 5.74 14.00
CA TYR A 32 -1.28 6.60 12.94
C TYR A 32 -1.93 6.26 11.60
N GLU A 33 -2.53 7.24 10.94
CA GLU A 33 -3.30 7.07 9.71
C GLU A 33 -2.61 7.76 8.54
N VAL A 34 -2.63 7.11 7.37
CA VAL A 34 -2.20 7.67 6.10
C VAL A 34 -3.19 7.30 5.01
N GLU A 35 -3.45 8.22 4.09
CA GLU A 35 -4.31 7.92 2.94
C GLU A 35 -3.64 6.87 2.05
N SER A 36 -4.41 5.89 1.57
CA SER A 36 -3.87 4.78 0.78
C SER A 36 -3.23 5.22 -0.54
N GLN A 37 -3.62 6.37 -1.10
CA GLN A 37 -3.02 6.92 -2.32
C GLN A 37 -1.53 7.25 -2.15
N ALA A 38 -1.10 7.61 -0.93
CA ALA A 38 0.31 7.84 -0.63
C ALA A 38 1.15 6.54 -0.66
N LEU A 39 0.53 5.38 -0.42
CA LEU A 39 1.22 4.08 -0.45
C LEU A 39 1.42 3.55 -1.87
N SER A 40 0.58 3.95 -2.83
CA SER A 40 0.81 3.67 -4.26
C SER A 40 2.12 4.29 -4.74
N GLU A 41 2.55 5.41 -4.16
CA GLU A 41 3.82 6.06 -4.49
C GLU A 41 5.01 5.37 -3.80
N MET A 42 4.84 4.88 -2.58
CA MET A 42 5.89 4.10 -1.88
C MET A 42 6.17 2.71 -2.50
N LYS A 43 5.27 2.19 -3.34
CA LYS A 43 5.47 0.94 -4.09
C LYS A 43 6.23 1.11 -5.41
N ARG A 44 6.62 2.33 -5.81
CA ARG A 44 7.55 2.53 -6.93
C ARG A 44 8.99 2.23 -6.49
N VAL A 45 9.24 1.00 -6.08
CA VAL A 45 10.56 0.41 -6.27
C VAL A 45 10.65 0.12 -7.78
N PRO A 46 11.65 0.62 -8.53
CA PRO A 46 11.78 0.28 -9.94
C PRO A 46 12.05 -1.23 -10.06
N ASP A 47 11.00 -2.00 -10.33
CA ASP A 47 11.09 -3.43 -10.63
C ASP A 47 11.66 -3.62 -12.04
N ALA A 48 12.95 -3.92 -12.08
CA ALA A 48 13.68 -4.28 -13.28
C ALA A 48 13.42 -5.75 -13.66
N SER A 49 12.21 -6.13 -14.09
CA SER A 49 12.00 -7.50 -14.63
C SER A 49 10.68 -7.73 -15.40
N ARG A 50 10.73 -7.43 -16.72
CA ARG A 50 10.25 -8.26 -17.86
C ARG A 50 9.05 -9.23 -17.64
N GLN A 51 7.87 -8.90 -18.18
CA GLN A 51 6.85 -9.85 -18.73
C GLN A 51 6.03 -9.11 -19.81
N GLU A 52 6.25 -9.38 -21.10
CA GLU A 52 5.51 -10.31 -21.99
C GLU A 52 4.18 -9.75 -22.52
N GLU A 53 4.28 -9.22 -23.75
CA GLU A 53 3.22 -8.78 -24.66
C GLU A 53 2.45 -10.00 -25.19
N VAL A 54 1.19 -10.15 -24.81
CA VAL A 54 0.28 -11.10 -25.47
C VAL A 54 -1.05 -10.43 -25.76
N VAL A 55 -1.16 -9.77 -26.92
CA VAL A 55 -2.44 -9.67 -27.66
C VAL A 55 -2.15 -9.75 -29.16
N LYS A 56 -2.34 -10.94 -29.73
CA LYS A 56 -2.60 -11.14 -31.16
C LYS A 56 -4.03 -10.72 -31.46
N VAL A 57 -4.26 -9.66 -32.25
CA VAL A 57 -5.44 -9.39 -33.10
C VAL A 57 -5.01 -8.22 -34.03
N ALA A 58 -5.05 -8.23 -35.36
CA ALA A 58 -5.38 -9.18 -36.42
C ALA A 58 -4.61 -8.72 -37.69
#